data_AF-A0A837DSW0-F1
#
_entry.id   AF-A0A837DSW0-F1
#
_cell.length_a   1.000
_cell.length_b   1.000
_cell.length_c   1.000
_cell.angle_alpha   90.00
_cell.angle_beta   90.00
_cell.angle_gamma   90.00
#
_symmetry.space_group_name_H-M   'P 1'
#
loop_
_entity.id
_entity.type
_entity.pdbx_description
1 polymer ?
#
loop_
_entity_poly.entity_id
_entity_poly.type
_entity_poly.pdbx_seq_one_letter_code
_entity_poly.pdbx_strand_id
1 'polypeptide(L)'
;MEPALHDGNEVLVRKYGKVKRFEIVIFTLPNGKTCVKRVIGLPGDMISYKDDTLYVNGKAVDESFLDDVKRQYNTYTSDFSLNELIGKKRVPENQYFVLGDNRRISKDSRTIGTIKSEWISGRVLLNYWPITSFKLFN
;
A
#
# COMPACT_ATOMS: atom_id res chain seq x y z
N MET A 1 -1.73 9.66 -3.52
CA MET A 1 -2.25 8.37 -3.01
C MET A 1 -3.76 8.35 -3.22
N GLU A 2 -4.21 8.80 -4.39
CA GLU A 2 -5.63 9.05 -4.64
C GLU A 2 -6.39 7.72 -4.78
N PRO A 3 -7.64 7.64 -4.30
CA PRO A 3 -8.44 8.73 -3.73
C PRO A 3 -8.21 8.94 -2.22
N ALA A 4 -7.43 8.10 -1.56
CA ALA A 4 -7.29 8.16 -0.09
C ALA A 4 -6.55 9.41 0.42
N LEU A 5 -5.52 9.85 -0.31
CA LEU A 5 -4.74 11.05 0.00
C LEU A 5 -4.34 11.77 -1.29
N HIS A 6 -4.61 13.07 -1.33
CA HIS A 6 -4.30 14.01 -2.41
C HIS A 6 -3.06 14.84 -2.08
N ASP A 7 -2.51 15.51 -3.09
CA ASP A 7 -1.47 16.51 -2.86
C ASP A 7 -2.00 17.65 -1.96
N GLY A 8 -1.14 18.17 -1.09
CA GLY A 8 -1.53 19.18 -0.09
C GLY A 8 -2.32 18.67 1.13
N ASN A 9 -2.54 17.36 1.27
CA ASN A 9 -3.11 16.80 2.50
C ASN A 9 -2.09 16.82 3.66
N GLU A 10 -2.54 17.25 4.85
CA GLU A 10 -1.76 17.16 6.08
C GLU A 10 -2.27 16.04 6.97
N VAL A 11 -1.35 15.17 7.39
CA VAL A 11 -1.67 13.91 8.05
C VAL A 11 -1.01 13.78 9.41
N LEU A 12 -1.72 13.19 10.37
CA LEU A 12 -1.13 12.78 11.64
C LEU A 12 -0.47 11.41 11.48
N VAL A 13 0.77 11.29 11.94
CA VAL A 13 1.58 10.08 11.79
C VAL A 13 1.94 9.50 13.16
N ARG A 14 1.79 8.19 13.32
CA ARG A 14 2.30 7.44 14.47
C ARG A 14 3.60 6.75 14.10
N LYS A 15 4.68 7.04 14.85
CA LYS A 15 6.01 6.48 14.59
C LYS A 15 6.21 5.05 15.11
N TYR A 16 5.52 4.69 16.19
CA TYR A 16 5.73 3.42 16.90
C TYR A 16 4.57 2.43 16.72
N GLY A 17 4.90 1.15 16.95
CA GLY A 17 3.96 0.04 16.93
C GLY A 17 4.08 -0.84 15.69
N LYS A 18 3.41 -1.99 15.74
CA LYS A 18 3.41 -2.95 14.64
C LYS A 18 2.57 -2.43 13.47
N VAL A 19 3.16 -2.47 12.28
CA VAL A 19 2.47 -2.16 11.02
C VAL A 19 1.45 -3.24 10.73
N LYS A 20 0.24 -2.82 10.38
CA LYS A 20 -0.86 -3.72 10.01
C LYS A 20 -1.14 -3.62 8.51
N ARG A 21 -1.79 -4.66 7.98
CA ARG A 21 -2.26 -4.67 6.60
C ARG A 21 -3.27 -3.53 6.41
N PHE A 22 -3.19 -2.91 5.25
CA PHE A 22 -3.94 -1.73 4.81
C PHE A 22 -3.64 -0.42 5.53
N GLU A 23 -2.73 -0.39 6.49
CA GLU A 23 -2.23 0.89 6.99
C GLU A 23 -1.45 1.62 5.87
N ILE A 24 -1.58 2.95 5.86
CA ILE A 24 -0.78 3.81 4.99
C ILE A 24 0.50 4.15 5.75
N VAL A 25 1.64 3.89 5.13
CA VAL A 25 2.97 4.15 5.71
C VAL A 25 3.71 5.22 4.93
N ILE A 26 4.49 6.01 5.65
CA ILE A 26 5.48 6.93 5.10
C ILE A 26 6.84 6.26 5.27
N PHE A 27 7.63 6.22 4.19
CA PHE A 27 8.97 5.63 4.22
C PHE A 27 9.92 6.37 3.29
N THR A 28 11.22 6.30 3.57
CA THR A 28 12.26 6.94 2.77
C THR A 28 13.14 5.86 2.12
N LEU A 29 13.23 5.90 0.79
CA LEU A 29 14.08 5.00 0.03
C LEU A 29 15.57 5.36 0.17
N PRO A 30 16.52 4.44 -0.10
CA PRO A 30 17.95 4.71 -0.01
C PRO A 30 18.45 5.90 -0.85
N ASN A 31 17.73 6.26 -1.91
CA ASN A 31 18.02 7.43 -2.75
C ASN A 31 17.46 8.74 -2.17
N GLY A 32 17.00 8.76 -0.92
CA GLY A 32 16.45 9.93 -0.24
C GLY A 32 14.99 10.25 -0.57
N LYS A 33 14.35 9.50 -1.48
CA LYS A 33 12.96 9.77 -1.87
C LYS A 33 11.98 9.29 -0.80
N THR A 34 11.23 10.22 -0.21
CA THR A 34 10.09 9.92 0.66
C THR A 34 8.88 9.48 -0.16
N CYS A 35 8.21 8.42 0.28
CA CYS A 35 7.04 7.82 -0.37
C CYS A 35 5.94 7.58 0.65
N VAL A 36 4.68 7.66 0.21
CA VAL A 36 3.49 7.29 0.97
C VAL A 36 2.76 6.21 0.21
N LYS A 37 2.56 5.03 0.81
CA LYS A 37 1.91 3.87 0.19
C LYS A 37 1.10 3.08 1.22
N ARG A 38 0.16 2.27 0.74
CA ARG A 38 -0.62 1.34 1.56
C ARG A 38 0.08 -0.01 1.65
N VAL A 39 0.12 -0.58 2.85
CA VAL A 39 0.66 -1.91 3.12
C VAL A 39 -0.32 -2.97 2.66
N ILE A 40 0.11 -3.85 1.75
CA ILE A 40 -0.72 -4.93 1.20
C ILE A 40 -0.23 -6.29 1.70
N GLY A 41 1.07 -6.51 1.71
CA GLY A 41 1.69 -7.73 2.24
C GLY A 41 2.55 -7.45 3.47
N LEU A 42 2.36 -8.26 4.50
CA LEU A 42 3.17 -8.32 5.72
C LEU A 42 4.29 -9.37 5.57
N PRO A 43 5.32 -9.36 6.43
CA PRO A 43 6.34 -10.41 6.47
C PRO A 43 5.71 -11.81 6.44
N GLY A 44 6.20 -12.67 5.55
CA GLY A 44 5.74 -14.05 5.37
C GLY A 44 4.53 -14.22 4.45
N ASP A 45 3.85 -13.16 4.02
CA ASP A 45 2.68 -13.28 3.14
C ASP A 45 3.03 -13.73 1.73
N MET A 46 2.19 -14.58 1.13
CA MET A 46 2.12 -14.73 -0.32
C MET A 46 1.11 -13.72 -0.86
N ILE A 47 1.48 -12.97 -1.91
CA ILE A 47 0.64 -11.95 -2.53
C ILE A 47 0.43 -12.28 -4.00
N SER A 48 -0.81 -12.23 -4.45
CA SER A 48 -1.15 -12.26 -5.87
C SER A 48 -2.39 -11.43 -6.15
N TYR A 49 -2.47 -10.88 -7.37
CA TYR A 49 -3.69 -10.34 -7.93
C TYR A 49 -4.12 -11.21 -9.10
N LYS A 50 -5.43 -11.48 -9.15
CA LYS A 50 -6.07 -12.15 -10.26
C LYS A 50 -7.46 -11.54 -10.45
N ASP A 51 -7.79 -11.14 -11.67
CA ASP A 51 -9.09 -10.53 -12.01
C ASP A 51 -9.43 -9.36 -11.07
N ASP A 52 -8.47 -8.43 -10.87
CA ASP A 52 -8.55 -7.27 -9.96
C ASP A 52 -8.85 -7.60 -8.48
N THR A 53 -8.68 -8.86 -8.10
CA THR A 53 -8.90 -9.35 -6.74
C THR A 53 -7.56 -9.62 -6.05
N LEU A 54 -7.35 -9.03 -4.88
CA LEU A 54 -6.20 -9.30 -4.02
C LEU A 54 -6.37 -10.67 -3.35
N TYR A 55 -5.34 -11.50 -3.44
CA TYR A 55 -5.20 -12.72 -2.66
C TYR A 55 -3.99 -12.63 -1.74
N VAL A 56 -4.23 -12.90 -0.45
CA VAL A 56 -3.19 -12.99 0.58
C VAL A 56 -3.19 -14.41 1.14
N ASN A 57 -2.07 -15.11 1.00
CA ASN A 57 -1.93 -16.52 1.38
C ASN A 57 -3.04 -17.41 0.76
N GLY A 58 -3.40 -17.11 -0.50
CA GLY A 58 -4.42 -17.84 -1.26
C GLY A 58 -5.87 -17.49 -0.93
N LYS A 59 -6.12 -16.59 0.03
CA LYS A 59 -7.47 -16.13 0.39
C LYS A 59 -7.74 -14.77 -0.24
N ALA A 60 -8.91 -14.61 -0.86
CA ALA A 60 -9.36 -13.31 -1.34
C ALA A 60 -9.49 -12.33 -0.17
N VAL A 61 -9.04 -11.09 -0.37
CA VAL A 61 -9.10 -10.03 0.63
C VAL A 61 -9.78 -8.81 0.03
N ASP A 62 -10.76 -8.27 0.76
CA ASP A 62 -11.48 -7.07 0.37
C ASP A 62 -10.58 -5.82 0.35
N GLU A 63 -10.82 -4.96 -0.63
CA GLU A 63 -10.16 -3.67 -0.79
C GLU A 63 -11.18 -2.55 -0.99
N SER A 64 -12.22 -2.50 -0.15
CA SER A 64 -13.32 -1.52 -0.21
C SER A 64 -12.86 -0.06 -0.26
N PHE A 65 -11.65 0.26 0.22
CA PHE A 65 -11.04 1.58 0.05
C PHE A 65 -10.74 1.97 -1.43
N LEU A 66 -10.95 1.06 -2.39
CA LEU A 66 -10.84 1.29 -3.83
C LEU A 66 -12.17 1.16 -4.59
N ASP A 67 -13.29 0.87 -3.94
CA ASP A 67 -14.55 0.57 -4.65
C ASP A 67 -14.96 1.68 -5.63
N ASP A 68 -14.88 2.93 -5.20
CA ASP A 68 -15.29 4.08 -6.01
C ASP A 68 -14.42 4.28 -7.26
N VAL A 69 -13.14 3.93 -7.19
CA VAL A 69 -12.25 3.99 -8.35
C VAL A 69 -12.37 2.74 -9.20
N LYS A 70 -12.54 1.55 -8.61
CA LYS A 70 -12.73 0.29 -9.35
C LYS A 70 -13.96 0.33 -10.25
N ARG A 71 -15.07 0.95 -9.80
CA ARG A 71 -16.29 1.13 -10.63
C ARG A 71 -16.07 1.85 -11.96
N GLN A 72 -14.97 2.59 -12.11
CA GLN A 72 -14.66 3.35 -13.33
C GLN A 72 -13.87 2.54 -14.35
N TYR A 73 -13.49 1.28 -14.03
CA TYR A 73 -12.63 0.45 -14.86
C TYR A 73 -13.13 -1.00 -14.89
N ASN A 74 -12.88 -1.71 -16.01
CA ASN A 74 -13.10 -3.15 -16.07
C ASN A 74 -12.09 -3.91 -15.19
N THR A 75 -10.85 -3.43 -15.14
CA THR A 75 -9.75 -3.98 -14.33
C THR A 75 -8.88 -2.82 -13.87
N TYR A 76 -8.85 -2.57 -12.57
CA TYR A 76 -8.07 -1.47 -11.99
C TYR A 76 -6.64 -1.89 -11.60
N THR A 77 -6.50 -3.10 -11.06
CA THR A 77 -5.21 -3.73 -10.74
C THR A 77 -4.99 -4.93 -11.65
N SER A 78 -3.96 -4.87 -12.49
CA SER A 78 -3.57 -5.98 -13.35
C SER A 78 -3.08 -7.18 -12.53
N ASP A 79 -3.19 -8.36 -13.13
CA ASP A 79 -2.75 -9.62 -12.54
C ASP A 79 -1.23 -9.64 -12.32
N PHE A 80 -0.82 -10.24 -11.20
CA PHE A 80 0.58 -10.54 -10.88
C PHE A 80 0.68 -11.50 -9.70
N SER A 81 1.82 -12.16 -9.56
CA SER A 81 2.24 -12.77 -8.29
C SER A 81 3.52 -12.13 -7.74
N LEU A 82 3.69 -12.17 -6.41
CA LEU A 82 4.94 -11.73 -5.77
C LEU A 82 6.16 -12.45 -6.36
N ASN A 83 5.99 -13.73 -6.73
CA ASN A 83 7.05 -14.52 -7.32
C ASN A 83 7.45 -14.00 -8.71
N GLU A 84 6.49 -13.62 -9.55
CA GLU A 84 6.78 -12.99 -10.85
C GLU A 84 7.48 -11.64 -10.68
N LEU A 85 7.07 -10.83 -9.69
CA LEU A 85 7.58 -9.48 -9.51
C LEU A 85 8.99 -9.42 -8.92
N ILE A 86 9.28 -10.27 -7.92
CA ILE A 86 10.54 -10.17 -7.16
C ILE A 86 11.27 -11.51 -6.99
N GLY A 87 10.81 -12.58 -7.65
CA GLY A 87 11.44 -13.91 -7.54
C GLY A 87 11.33 -14.56 -6.16
N LYS A 88 10.37 -14.10 -5.32
CA LYS A 88 10.14 -14.63 -3.97
C LYS A 88 8.70 -15.09 -3.81
N LYS A 89 8.52 -16.29 -3.27
CA LYS A 89 7.19 -16.83 -2.96
C LYS A 89 6.48 -16.06 -1.83
N ARG A 90 7.24 -15.52 -0.88
CA ARG A 90 6.73 -14.80 0.30
C ARG A 90 7.44 -13.46 0.48
N VAL A 91 6.74 -12.49 1.06
CA VAL A 91 7.34 -11.23 1.49
C VAL A 91 8.45 -11.55 2.50
N PRO A 92 9.69 -11.07 2.29
CA PRO A 92 10.79 -11.39 3.19
C PRO A 92 10.54 -10.91 4.62
N GLU A 93 11.23 -11.55 5.57
CA GLU A 93 11.25 -11.09 6.96
C GLU A 93 11.67 -9.63 7.06
N ASN A 94 11.05 -8.89 7.99
CA ASN A 94 11.27 -7.46 8.22
C ASN A 94 11.00 -6.56 7.00
N GLN A 95 10.24 -7.03 6.01
CA GLN A 95 9.87 -6.26 4.82
C GLN A 95 8.35 -6.24 4.59
N TYR A 96 7.89 -5.29 3.79
CA TYR A 96 6.49 -5.09 3.46
C TYR A 96 6.32 -4.95 1.95
N PHE A 97 5.22 -5.48 1.42
CA PHE A 97 4.79 -5.22 0.05
C PHE A 97 3.77 -4.10 0.07
N VAL A 98 4.05 -2.99 -0.62
CA VAL A 98 3.23 -1.77 -0.58
C VAL A 98 2.74 -1.39 -1.96
N LEU A 99 1.50 -0.92 -2.05
CA LEU A 99 0.90 -0.39 -3.27
C LEU A 99 0.40 1.03 -3.07
N GLY A 100 0.35 1.80 -4.15
CA GLY A 100 -0.42 3.03 -4.14
C GLY A 100 -1.89 2.77 -4.42
N ASP A 101 -2.77 3.55 -3.81
CA ASP A 101 -4.22 3.45 -4.06
C ASP A 101 -4.56 3.84 -5.50
N ASN A 102 -3.82 4.80 -6.08
CA ASN A 102 -3.88 5.08 -7.51
C ASN A 102 -3.06 4.03 -8.28
N ARG A 103 -3.65 2.84 -8.43
CA ARG A 103 -2.98 1.62 -8.92
C ARG A 103 -2.34 1.81 -10.30
N ARG A 104 -2.93 2.64 -11.16
CA ARG A 104 -2.51 2.76 -12.56
C ARG A 104 -1.24 3.58 -12.78
N ILE A 105 -0.95 4.53 -11.90
CA ILE A 105 0.21 5.44 -12.04
C ILE A 105 1.22 5.32 -10.91
N SER A 106 0.89 4.59 -9.85
CA SER A 106 1.75 4.46 -8.68
C SER A 106 3.00 3.64 -8.98
N LYS A 107 4.18 4.28 -8.85
CA LYS A 107 5.46 3.58 -8.66
C LYS A 107 5.52 3.03 -7.23
N ASP A 108 5.40 1.72 -7.09
CA ASP A 108 5.32 0.99 -5.82
C ASP A 108 5.95 -0.40 -5.93
N SER A 109 5.64 -1.34 -5.02
CA SER A 109 6.33 -2.63 -4.93
C SER A 109 6.24 -3.49 -6.19
N ARG A 110 5.30 -3.22 -7.10
CA ARG A 110 5.27 -3.83 -8.44
C ARG A 110 6.48 -3.48 -9.31
N THR A 111 7.20 -2.41 -8.96
CA THR A 111 8.35 -1.89 -9.72
C THR A 111 9.61 -1.77 -8.88
N ILE A 112 9.49 -1.45 -7.58
CA ILE A 112 10.64 -1.22 -6.70
C ILE A 112 10.93 -2.38 -5.74
N GLY A 113 10.09 -3.42 -5.77
CA GLY A 113 10.14 -4.53 -4.83
C GLY A 113 9.61 -4.17 -3.44
N THR A 114 9.89 -5.03 -2.46
CA THR A 114 9.47 -4.84 -1.07
C THR A 114 10.27 -3.73 -0.37
N ILE A 115 9.67 -3.11 0.64
CA ILE A 115 10.33 -2.08 1.44
C ILE A 115 10.76 -2.66 2.78
N LYS A 116 11.89 -2.21 3.32
CA LYS A 116 12.33 -2.62 4.65
C LYS A 116 11.58 -1.89 5.75
N SER A 117 11.32 -2.59 6.86
CA SER A 117 10.74 -2.02 8.08
C SER A 117 11.51 -0.77 8.58
N GLU A 118 12.84 -0.81 8.52
CA GLU A 118 13.73 0.29 8.93
C GLU A 118 13.56 1.58 8.10
N TRP A 119 12.97 1.48 6.89
CA TRP A 119 12.71 2.65 6.04
C TRP A 119 11.44 3.39 6.44
N ILE A 120 10.56 2.76 7.22
CA ILE A 120 9.25 3.31 7.61
C ILE A 120 9.45 4.34 8.72
N SER A 121 9.11 5.60 8.43
CA SER A 121 9.16 6.70 9.39
C SER A 121 7.89 6.81 10.23
N GLY A 122 6.78 6.23 9.77
CA GLY A 122 5.57 6.06 10.55
C GLY A 122 4.35 5.68 9.70
N ARG A 123 3.21 5.51 10.38
CA ARG A 123 1.92 5.18 9.79
C ARG A 123 0.92 6.32 9.93
N VAL A 124 0.17 6.59 8.87
CA VAL A 124 -0.85 7.63 8.83
C VAL A 124 -2.07 7.19 9.64
N LEU A 125 -2.45 7.98 10.64
CA LEU A 125 -3.64 7.75 11.46
C LEU A 125 -4.86 8.48 10.92
N LEU A 126 -4.67 9.70 10.44
CA LEU A 126 -5.74 10.53 9.89
C LEU A 126 -5.18 11.59 8.96
N ASN A 127 -6.02 12.01 8.02
CA ASN A 127 -5.88 13.26 7.30
C ASN A 127 -6.73 14.32 8.04
N TYR A 128 -6.11 15.40 8.51
CA TYR A 128 -6.81 16.46 9.24
C TYR A 128 -7.02 17.74 8.42
N TRP A 129 -6.26 17.93 7.34
CA TRP A 129 -6.36 19.12 6.49
C TRP A 129 -6.20 18.79 5.00
N PRO A 130 -6.99 19.39 4.09
CA PRO A 130 -8.10 20.31 4.36
C PRO A 130 -9.25 19.62 5.09
N ILE A 131 -10.01 20.38 5.90
CA ILE A 131 -11.05 19.81 6.76
C ILE A 131 -12.16 19.09 5.95
N THR A 132 -12.35 19.49 4.68
CA THR A 132 -13.27 18.87 3.73
C THR A 132 -12.86 17.46 3.31
N SER A 133 -11.60 17.07 3.50
CA SER A 133 -11.09 15.73 3.24
C SER A 133 -10.69 15.00 4.53
N PHE A 134 -11.21 15.43 5.69
CA PHE A 134 -10.97 14.78 6.98
C PHE A 134 -11.30 13.29 6.89
N LYS A 135 -10.33 12.44 7.26
CA LYS A 135 -10.49 10.98 7.20
C LYS A 135 -9.63 10.29 8.25
N LEU A 136 -10.25 9.40 9.01
CA LEU A 136 -9.56 8.47 9.90
C LEU A 136 -9.16 7.21 9.14
N PHE A 137 -7.94 6.73 9.40
CA PHE A 137 -7.43 5.47 8.88
C PHE A 137 -7.28 4.51 10.06
N ASN A 138 -8.04 3.41 10.04
CA ASN A 138 -8.03 2.36 11.07
C ASN A 138 -7.12 1.17 10.70
#